data_AF-A0AAD7YPB7-F1
#
_entry.id   AF-A0AAD7YPB7-F1
#
_cell.length_a   1.000
_cell.length_b   1.000
_cell.length_c   1.000
_cell.angle_alpha   90.00
_cell.angle_beta   90.00
_cell.angle_gamma   90.00
#
_symmetry.space_group_name_H-M   'P 1'
#
loop_
_entity.id
_entity.type
_entity.pdbx_description
1 polymer ?
#
loop_
_entity_poly.entity_id
_entity_poly.type
_entity_poly.pdbx_seq_one_letter_code
_entity_poly.pdbx_strand_id
1 'polypeptide(L)'
;MKSRRKLHLACLLFGIIKTKKPRYLYDKLSWMASRRECAARLCAQQLSTQPHRTAAFRGSFRYAASKIWNNIPPPLRVLGTIHTFRARLRQYLIDAQRKLDMVTLNVSLI
;
A
#
# COMPACT_ATOMS: atom_id res chain seq x y z
N MET A 1 0.55 -14.40 10.26
CA MET A 1 1.82 -13.65 10.04
C MET A 1 1.83 -12.67 8.85
N LYS A 2 0.70 -12.36 8.18
CA LYS A 2 0.70 -11.49 6.98
C LYS A 2 0.82 -9.98 7.29
N SER A 3 0.33 -9.54 8.45
CA SER A 3 0.18 -8.12 8.79
C SER A 3 1.52 -7.42 9.12
N ARG A 4 2.46 -8.12 9.77
CA ARG A 4 3.79 -7.58 10.08
C ARG A 4 4.59 -7.26 8.82
N ARG A 5 4.64 -8.18 7.85
CA ARG A 5 5.32 -7.96 6.57
C ARG A 5 4.71 -6.79 5.79
N LYS A 6 3.37 -6.68 5.77
CA LYS A 6 2.67 -5.53 5.17
C LYS A 6 3.06 -4.21 5.85
N LEU A 7 3.10 -4.17 7.18
CA LEU A 7 3.50 -2.99 7.94
C LEU A 7 4.94 -2.54 7.59
N HIS A 8 5.90 -3.46 7.61
CA HIS A 8 7.30 -3.14 7.29
C HIS A 8 7.46 -2.65 5.85
N LEU A 9 6.84 -3.34 4.88
CA LEU A 9 6.91 -2.93 3.48
C LEU A 9 6.22 -1.58 3.24
N ALA A 10 5.08 -1.31 3.88
CA ALA A 10 4.43 -0.01 3.82
C ALA A 10 5.29 1.11 4.42
N CYS A 11 5.96 0.86 5.56
CA CYS A 11 6.88 1.83 6.17
C CYS A 11 8.08 2.12 5.25
N LEU A 12 8.65 1.08 4.63
CA LEU A 12 9.70 1.22 3.65
C LEU A 12 9.24 2.09 2.47
N LEU A 13 8.06 1.82 1.92
CA LEU A 13 7.50 2.60 0.81
C LEU A 13 7.24 4.04 1.19
N PHE A 14 6.69 4.29 2.38
CA PHE A 14 6.48 5.63 2.89
C PHE A 14 7.81 6.39 2.96
N GLY A 15 8.87 5.75 3.48
CA GLY A 15 10.22 6.30 3.47
C GLY A 15 10.71 6.62 2.06
N ILE A 16 10.60 5.67 1.12
CA ILE A 16 11.04 5.83 -0.27
C ILE A 16 10.30 6.99 -0.95
N ILE A 17 8.98 7.10 -0.77
CA ILE A 17 8.16 8.14 -1.40
C ILE A 17 8.48 9.52 -0.83
N LYS A 18 8.61 9.63 0.51
CA LYS A 18 8.87 10.91 1.18
C LYS A 18 10.31 11.41 0.96
N THR A 19 11.28 10.52 1.05
CA THR A 19 12.71 10.87 0.94
C THR A 19 13.26 10.78 -0.48
N LYS A 20 12.51 10.14 -1.40
CA LYS A 20 12.96 9.76 -2.76
C LYS A 20 14.24 8.92 -2.76
N LYS A 21 14.47 8.17 -1.67
CA LYS A 21 15.66 7.33 -1.47
C LYS A 21 15.28 5.89 -1.09
N PRO A 22 16.01 4.88 -1.59
CA PRO A 22 17.08 4.99 -2.58
C PRO A 22 16.50 5.21 -3.99
N ARG A 23 17.22 5.99 -4.82
CA ARG A 23 16.75 6.47 -6.13
C ARG A 23 16.33 5.31 -7.06
N TYR A 24 17.11 4.23 -7.11
CA TYR A 24 16.82 3.06 -7.94
C TYR A 24 15.48 2.36 -7.60
N LEU A 25 15.00 2.46 -6.35
CA LEU A 25 13.68 1.95 -5.98
C LEU A 25 12.59 2.96 -6.30
N TYR A 26 12.85 4.24 -6.05
CA TYR A 26 11.91 5.32 -6.35
C TYR A 26 11.58 5.37 -7.85
N ASP A 27 12.60 5.27 -8.71
CA ASP A 27 12.42 5.32 -10.17
C ASP A 27 11.61 4.13 -10.71
N LYS A 28 11.55 3.01 -9.97
CA LYS A 28 10.70 1.86 -10.31
C LYS A 28 9.23 2.10 -9.96
N LEU A 29 8.92 3.06 -9.10
CA LEU A 29 7.55 3.45 -8.77
C LEU A 29 7.00 4.34 -9.89
N SER A 30 5.80 4.04 -10.35
CA SER A 30 5.13 4.84 -11.38
C SER A 30 3.80 5.30 -10.85
N TRP A 31 3.51 6.59 -10.97
CA TRP A 31 2.26 7.19 -10.49
C TRP A 31 1.18 7.13 -11.57
N MET A 32 -0.07 6.94 -11.18
CA MET A 32 -1.18 6.89 -12.15
C MET A 32 -1.44 8.25 -12.81
N ALA A 33 -1.25 9.37 -12.10
CA ALA A 33 -1.35 10.71 -12.70
C ALA A 33 -0.39 10.94 -13.87
N SER A 34 0.76 10.26 -13.90
CA SER A 34 1.69 10.36 -15.03
C SER A 34 1.24 9.61 -16.28
N ARG A 35 0.23 8.73 -16.18
CA ARG A 35 -0.16 7.80 -17.26
C ARG A 35 -1.58 7.97 -17.77
N ARG A 36 -2.47 8.55 -16.98
CA ARG A 36 -3.86 8.81 -17.36
C ARG A 36 -4.12 10.29 -17.14
N GLU A 37 -4.87 10.91 -18.04
CA GLU A 37 -5.53 12.21 -17.87
C GLU A 37 -6.63 12.13 -16.79
N CYS A 38 -6.33 11.52 -15.64
CA CYS A 38 -7.27 11.37 -14.57
C CYS A 38 -7.11 12.56 -13.62
N ALA A 39 -7.95 13.59 -13.83
CA ALA A 39 -7.95 14.84 -13.07
C ALA A 39 -8.36 14.68 -11.58
N ALA A 40 -8.73 13.48 -11.14
CA ALA A 40 -9.12 13.23 -9.76
C ALA A 40 -7.90 13.23 -8.83
N ARG A 41 -7.90 14.11 -7.81
CA ARG A 41 -6.84 14.23 -6.78
C ARG A 41 -6.49 12.89 -6.10
N LEU A 42 -7.46 11.99 -6.02
CA LEU A 42 -7.29 10.63 -5.48
C LEU A 42 -6.41 9.74 -6.36
N CYS A 43 -6.47 9.88 -7.69
CA CYS A 43 -5.65 9.10 -8.63
C CYS A 43 -4.19 9.54 -8.62
N ALA A 44 -3.91 10.81 -8.31
CA ALA A 44 -2.54 11.33 -8.25
C ALA A 44 -1.68 10.66 -7.16
N GLN A 45 -2.31 10.21 -6.07
CA GLN A 45 -1.63 9.55 -4.96
C GLN A 45 -1.63 8.02 -5.04
N GLN A 46 -2.06 7.46 -6.18
CA GLN A 46 -2.05 6.02 -6.41
C GLN A 46 -0.90 5.60 -7.33
N LEU A 47 -0.31 4.45 -7.00
CA LEU A 47 0.73 3.83 -7.80
C LEU A 47 0.10 3.02 -8.94
N SER A 48 0.67 3.14 -10.13
CA SER A 48 0.31 2.38 -11.32
C SER A 48 0.80 0.94 -11.17
N THR A 49 -0.14 0.02 -11.03
CA THR A 49 0.15 -1.41 -11.17
C THR A 49 0.24 -1.73 -12.65
N GLN A 50 1.45 -2.00 -13.15
CA GLN A 50 1.62 -2.41 -14.55
C GLN A 50 0.93 -3.75 -14.82
N PRO A 51 0.22 -3.89 -15.96
CA PRO A 51 -0.28 -5.18 -16.39
C PRO A 51 0.89 -6.12 -16.64
N HIS A 52 0.78 -7.36 -16.17
CA HIS A 52 1.82 -8.37 -16.28
C HIS A 52 1.16 -9.70 -16.61
N ARG A 53 1.79 -10.47 -17.51
CA ARG A 53 1.24 -11.73 -18.02
C ARG A 53 1.59 -12.94 -17.14
N THR A 54 2.66 -12.84 -16.36
CA THR A 54 3.23 -13.97 -15.61
C THR A 54 2.94 -13.87 -14.11
N ALA A 55 2.60 -14.99 -13.47
CA ALA A 55 2.42 -15.08 -12.03
C ALA A 55 3.71 -14.73 -11.25
N ALA A 56 4.89 -15.00 -11.81
CA ALA A 56 6.18 -14.64 -11.23
C ALA A 56 6.31 -13.14 -10.91
N PHE A 57 5.68 -12.28 -11.72
CA PHE A 57 5.71 -10.84 -11.51
C PHE A 57 4.96 -10.40 -10.24
N ARG A 58 4.04 -11.23 -9.71
CA ARG A 58 3.35 -10.96 -8.44
C ARG A 58 4.31 -10.93 -7.25
N GLY A 59 5.46 -11.59 -7.35
CA GLY A 59 6.51 -11.55 -6.33
C GLY A 59 7.42 -10.32 -6.42
N SER A 60 7.36 -9.56 -7.53
CA SER A 60 8.24 -8.42 -7.76
C SER A 60 7.96 -7.28 -6.77
N PHE A 61 9.01 -6.52 -6.44
CA PHE A 61 8.90 -5.33 -5.60
C PHE A 61 7.87 -4.35 -6.14
N ARG A 62 7.87 -4.08 -7.46
CA ARG A 62 6.97 -3.11 -8.10
C ARG A 62 5.50 -3.47 -7.92
N TYR A 63 5.15 -4.75 -8.10
CA TYR A 63 3.78 -5.21 -7.90
C TYR A 63 3.37 -5.14 -6.43
N ALA A 64 4.20 -5.69 -5.53
CA ALA A 64 3.92 -5.70 -4.10
C ALA A 64 3.79 -4.27 -3.53
N ALA A 65 4.65 -3.37 -3.98
CA ALA A 65 4.65 -1.97 -3.61
C ALA A 65 3.35 -1.26 -4.01
N SER A 66 3.00 -1.34 -5.28
CA SER A 66 1.81 -0.70 -5.83
C SER A 66 0.54 -1.23 -5.17
N LYS A 67 0.46 -2.55 -4.98
CA LYS A 67 -0.65 -3.21 -4.31
C LYS A 67 -0.80 -2.76 -2.86
N ILE A 68 0.28 -2.73 -2.09
CA ILE A 68 0.21 -2.32 -0.68
C ILE A 68 -0.16 -0.84 -0.57
N TRP A 69 0.52 0.04 -1.30
CA TRP A 69 0.28 1.47 -1.23
C TRP A 69 -1.16 1.85 -1.57
N ASN A 70 -1.72 1.25 -2.62
CA ASN A 70 -3.08 1.54 -3.06
C ASN A 70 -4.15 1.04 -2.07
N ASN A 71 -3.83 0.01 -1.26
CA ASN A 71 -4.70 -0.49 -0.21
C ASN A 71 -4.63 0.32 1.10
N ILE A 72 -3.69 1.27 1.22
CA ILE A 72 -3.61 2.14 2.40
C ILE A 72 -4.67 3.25 2.25
N PRO A 73 -5.48 3.53 3.27
CA PRO A 73 -6.48 4.60 3.18
C PRO A 73 -5.81 5.97 3.01
N PRO A 74 -6.36 6.88 2.17
CA PRO A 74 -5.76 8.18 1.85
C PRO A 74 -5.33 9.02 3.07
N PRO A 75 -6.10 9.08 4.19
CA PRO A 75 -5.70 9.84 5.38
C PRO A 75 -4.35 9.41 5.96
N LEU A 76 -3.99 8.13 5.83
CA LEU A 76 -2.70 7.61 6.32
C LEU A 76 -1.55 7.94 5.38
N ARG A 77 -1.80 8.13 4.08
CA ARG A 77 -0.74 8.44 3.10
C ARG A 77 -0.21 9.87 3.23
N VAL A 78 -1.06 10.79 3.70
CA VAL A 78 -0.74 12.22 3.84
C VAL A 78 0.08 12.51 5.09
N LEU A 79 0.19 11.57 6.04
CA LEU A 79 0.96 11.74 7.27
C LEU A 79 2.40 12.22 7.00
N GLY A 80 2.91 13.04 7.92
CA GLY A 80 4.20 13.71 7.78
C GLY A 80 5.39 12.84 8.18
N THR A 81 5.26 12.07 9.26
CA THR A 81 6.39 11.33 9.85
C THR A 81 6.20 9.82 9.80
N ILE A 82 7.31 9.08 9.69
CA ILE A 82 7.28 7.61 9.65
C ILE A 82 6.76 6.99 10.95
N HIS A 83 7.02 7.62 12.09
CA HIS A 83 6.57 7.15 13.40
C HIS A 83 5.04 7.19 13.52
N THR A 84 4.44 8.33 13.17
CA THR A 84 2.98 8.49 13.17
C THR A 84 2.31 7.59 12.15
N PHE A 85 2.89 7.49 10.96
CA PHE A 85 2.45 6.56 9.92
C PHE A 85 2.44 5.11 10.41
N ARG A 86 3.55 4.64 10.98
CA ARG A 86 3.70 3.27 11.48
C ARG A 86 2.71 2.95 12.58
N ALA A 87 2.53 3.85 13.55
CA ALA A 87 1.59 3.65 14.65
C ALA A 87 0.15 3.54 14.15
N ARG A 88 -0.29 4.50 13.32
CA ARG A 88 -1.65 4.53 12.77
C ARG A 88 -1.92 3.37 11.82
N LEU A 89 -0.96 3.01 10.97
CA LEU A 89 -1.09 1.86 10.07
C LEU A 89 -1.14 0.54 10.84
N ARG A 90 -0.36 0.39 11.91
CA ARG A 90 -0.43 -0.80 12.78
C ARG A 90 -1.83 -0.95 13.37
N GLN A 91 -2.38 0.12 13.92
CA GLN A 91 -3.74 0.11 14.48
C GLN A 91 -4.76 -0.31 13.41
N TYR A 92 -4.71 0.34 12.24
CA TYR A 92 -5.59 0.02 11.11
C TYR A 92 -5.51 -1.46 10.69
N LEU A 93 -4.31 -2.05 10.65
CA LEU A 93 -4.14 -3.46 10.30
C LEU A 93 -4.68 -4.42 11.37
N ILE A 94 -4.63 -4.04 12.65
CA ILE A 94 -5.22 -4.82 13.75
C ILE A 94 -6.74 -4.76 13.66
N ASP A 95 -7.30 -3.57 13.46
CA ASP A 95 -8.75 -3.39 13.34
C ASP A 95 -9.32 -4.11 12.11
N ALA A 96 -8.59 -4.07 10.99
CA ALA A 96 -8.95 -4.82 9.78
C ALA A 96 -8.93 -6.34 10.00
N GLN A 97 -7.96 -6.85 10.77
CA GLN A 97 -7.92 -8.27 11.13
C GLN A 97 -9.14 -8.66 11.97
N ARG A 98 -9.46 -7.88 13.01
CA ARG A 98 -10.64 -8.12 13.87
C ARG A 98 -11.94 -8.14 13.08
N LYS A 99 -12.12 -7.20 12.13
CA LYS A 99 -13.31 -7.16 11.27
C LYS A 99 -13.43 -8.40 10.39
N LEU A 100 -12.33 -8.86 9.81
CA LEU A 100 -12.31 -10.09 9.02
C LEU A 100 -12.74 -11.30 9.86
N ASP A 101 -12.19 -11.41 11.07
CA ASP A 101 -12.48 -12.53 11.98
C ASP A 101 -13.98 -12.56 12.35
N MET A 102 -14.61 -11.39 12.61
CA MET A 102 -16.05 -11.28 12.87
C MET A 102 -16.92 -11.67 11.67
N VAL A 103 -16.53 -11.28 10.44
CA VAL A 103 -17.28 -11.67 9.23
C VAL A 103 -17.24 -13.17 9.00
N THR A 104 -16.08 -13.81 9.19
CA THR A 104 -15.97 -15.27 9.08
C THR A 104 -16.86 -16.02 10.08
N LEU A 105 -16.96 -15.54 11.31
CA LEU A 105 -17.83 -16.15 12.32
C LEU A 105 -19.32 -16.06 11.91
N ASN A 106 -19.74 -14.92 11.38
CA ASN A 106 -21.12 -14.73 10.92
C ASN A 106 -21.47 -15.59 9.69
N VAL A 107 -20.50 -15.83 8.79
CA VAL A 107 -20.72 -16.68 7.61
C VAL A 107 -20.73 -18.17 7.97
N SER A 108 -20.04 -18.58 9.04
CA SER A 108 -20.07 -19.97 9.53
C SER A 108 -21.30 -20.31 10.37
N LEU A 109 -22.13 -19.31 10.71
CA LEU A 109 -23.38 -19.46 11.46
C LEU A 109 -24.63 -19.48 10.56
N ILE A 110 -24.44 -19.45 9.23
CA ILE A 110 -25.47 -19.60 8.19
C ILE A 110 -25.20 -20.91 7.45
#